data_AF-A0A1B6FQP8-F1
#
_entry.id   AF-A0A1B6FQP8-F1
#
_cell.length_a   1.000
_cell.length_b   1.000
_cell.length_c   1.000
_cell.angle_alpha   90.00
_cell.angle_beta   90.00
_cell.angle_gamma   90.00
#
_symmetry.space_group_name_H-M   'P 1'
#
loop_
_entity.id
_entity.type
_entity.pdbx_description
1 polymer ?
#
loop_
_entity_poly.entity_id
_entity_poly.type
_entity_poly.pdbx_seq_one_letter_code
_entity_poly.pdbx_strand_id
1 'polypeptide(L)'
;TYNASSTLQDQLEKLTDSDSLESEKVLSYNRANRAVAILCNHQRSVPKTHQKSMENLREKIDKKKETIEEAEKKVKEAKRNAKHGSEKEKIEYEKKKKQLDRLREQLIKLEVQETDRDENKTIALGTSKLNYLDPRISVAWCKKFNVPIEKIYNKTQRAKFRWAIDMAG
;
A
#
# COMPACT_ATOMS: atom_id res chain seq x y z
N THR A 1 -16.34 -21.26 -5.30
CA THR A 1 -15.90 -19.98 -5.91
C THR A 1 -16.79 -18.81 -5.51
N TYR A 2 -18.12 -18.95 -5.51
CA TYR A 2 -19.06 -17.90 -5.09
C TYR A 2 -18.71 -17.24 -3.74
N ASN A 3 -18.61 -18.02 -2.65
CA ASN A 3 -18.30 -17.47 -1.32
C ASN A 3 -16.98 -16.69 -1.27
N ALA A 4 -15.97 -17.11 -2.04
CA ALA A 4 -14.67 -16.44 -2.09
C ALA A 4 -14.78 -15.06 -2.76
N SER A 5 -15.50 -14.99 -3.88
CA SER A 5 -15.71 -13.72 -4.61
C SER A 5 -16.62 -12.76 -3.84
N SER A 6 -17.71 -13.26 -3.22
CA SER A 6 -18.58 -12.46 -2.34
C SER A 6 -17.80 -11.90 -1.14
N THR A 7 -17.01 -12.75 -0.47
CA THR A 7 -16.18 -12.31 0.67
C THR A 7 -15.19 -11.23 0.24
N LEU A 8 -14.55 -11.33 -0.93
CA LEU A 8 -13.67 -10.28 -1.43
C LEU A 8 -14.42 -8.96 -1.56
N GLN A 9 -15.59 -8.96 -2.21
CA GLN A 9 -16.38 -7.77 -2.44
C GLN A 9 -16.80 -7.10 -1.13
N ASP A 10 -17.34 -7.87 -0.18
CA ASP A 10 -17.76 -7.37 1.13
C ASP A 10 -16.59 -6.76 1.92
N GLN A 11 -15.44 -7.42 1.88
CA GLN A 11 -14.25 -6.94 2.60
C GLN A 11 -13.65 -5.70 1.93
N LEU A 12 -13.64 -5.62 0.60
CA LEU A 12 -13.19 -4.42 -0.10
C LEU A 12 -14.08 -3.22 0.21
N GLU A 13 -15.39 -3.42 0.32
CA GLU A 13 -16.32 -2.35 0.71
C GLU A 13 -16.07 -1.87 2.15
N LYS A 14 -15.80 -2.78 3.08
CA LYS A 14 -15.56 -2.46 4.50
C LYS A 14 -14.20 -1.83 4.78
N LEU A 15 -13.16 -2.25 4.05
CA LEU A 15 -11.76 -1.92 4.37
C LEU A 15 -11.18 -0.79 3.52
N THR A 16 -11.79 -0.45 2.39
CA THR A 16 -11.22 0.55 1.48
C THR A 16 -11.71 1.94 1.84
N ASP A 17 -10.80 2.80 2.29
CA ASP A 17 -11.03 4.24 2.43
C ASP A 17 -10.68 4.97 1.13
N SER A 18 -11.62 5.77 0.60
CA SER A 18 -11.43 6.53 -0.65
C SER A 18 -10.35 7.59 -0.55
N ASP A 19 -10.12 8.14 0.64
CA ASP A 19 -9.24 9.29 0.86
C ASP A 19 -7.81 8.85 1.24
N SER A 20 -7.63 7.55 1.50
CA SER A 20 -6.33 6.96 1.81
C SER A 20 -5.36 6.95 0.61
N LEU A 21 -4.07 6.86 0.93
CA LEU A 21 -3.01 6.78 -0.08
C LEU A 21 -3.11 5.49 -0.90
N GLU A 22 -2.56 5.50 -2.12
CA GLU A 22 -2.53 4.31 -3.00
C GLU A 22 -1.97 3.07 -2.26
N SER A 23 -0.90 3.23 -1.49
CA SER A 23 -0.30 2.12 -0.74
C SER A 23 -1.24 1.53 0.31
N GLU A 24 -2.01 2.37 1.00
CA GLU A 24 -2.96 1.94 2.03
C GLU A 24 -4.15 1.23 1.39
N LYS A 25 -4.65 1.72 0.25
CA LYS A 25 -5.68 1.03 -0.54
C LYS A 25 -5.21 -0.37 -0.96
N VAL A 26 -3.96 -0.51 -1.38
CA VAL A 26 -3.36 -1.81 -1.71
C VAL A 26 -3.29 -2.73 -0.48
N LEU A 27 -2.98 -2.19 0.70
CA LEU A 27 -3.03 -2.95 1.96
C LEU A 27 -4.45 -3.44 2.27
N SER A 28 -5.46 -2.58 2.14
CA SER A 28 -6.87 -2.96 2.30
C SER A 28 -7.27 -4.07 1.33
N TYR A 29 -6.83 -3.99 0.07
CA TYR A 29 -7.04 -5.07 -0.90
C TYR A 29 -6.39 -6.38 -0.45
N ASN A 30 -5.14 -6.34 0.02
CA ASN A 30 -4.43 -7.53 0.47
C ASN A 30 -5.09 -8.14 1.71
N ARG A 31 -5.60 -7.32 2.65
CA ARG A 31 -6.39 -7.78 3.79
C ARG A 31 -7.70 -8.44 3.37
N ALA A 32 -8.41 -7.87 2.40
CA ALA A 32 -9.61 -8.48 1.82
C ALA A 32 -9.29 -9.85 1.18
N ASN A 33 -8.23 -9.94 0.38
CA ASN A 33 -7.79 -11.21 -0.20
C ASN A 33 -7.29 -12.20 0.87
N ARG A 34 -6.68 -11.73 1.96
CA ARG A 34 -6.26 -12.56 3.09
C ARG A 34 -7.46 -13.20 3.78
N ALA A 35 -8.55 -12.46 3.98
CA ALA A 35 -9.79 -13.02 4.52
C ALA A 35 -10.31 -14.17 3.64
N VAL A 36 -10.26 -14.01 2.32
CA VAL A 36 -10.61 -15.08 1.37
C VAL A 36 -9.64 -16.26 1.45
N ALA A 37 -8.34 -16.00 1.53
CA ALA A 37 -7.34 -17.05 1.65
C ALA A 37 -7.50 -17.87 2.95
N ILE A 38 -7.88 -17.21 4.05
CA ILE A 38 -8.23 -17.87 5.32
C ILE A 38 -9.49 -18.72 5.16
N LEU A 39 -10.54 -18.18 4.53
CA LEU A 39 -11.78 -18.91 4.23
C LEU A 39 -11.51 -20.18 3.40
N CYS A 40 -10.56 -20.10 2.45
CA CYS A 40 -10.15 -21.23 1.61
C CYS A 40 -9.04 -22.11 2.24
N ASN A 41 -8.65 -21.87 3.49
CA ASN A 41 -7.59 -22.58 4.20
C ASN A 41 -6.23 -22.60 3.46
N HIS A 42 -5.88 -21.52 2.75
CA HIS A 42 -4.60 -21.39 2.05
C HIS A 42 -3.48 -20.97 3.01
N GLN A 43 -3.10 -21.87 3.90
CA GLN A 43 -2.01 -21.66 4.84
C GLN A 43 -0.65 -21.93 4.21
N ARG A 44 0.40 -21.34 4.78
CA ARG A 44 1.80 -21.66 4.50
C ARG A 44 2.64 -21.56 5.77
N SER A 45 3.76 -22.27 5.81
CA SER A 45 4.79 -22.05 6.82
C SER A 45 5.42 -20.66 6.67
N VAL A 46 5.82 -20.06 7.78
CA VAL A 46 6.60 -18.81 7.77
C VAL A 46 7.91 -19.04 6.98
N PRO A 47 8.23 -18.21 5.98
CA PRO A 47 9.48 -18.35 5.25
C PRO A 47 10.71 -18.22 6.17
N LYS A 48 11.74 -19.05 5.97
CA LYS A 48 12.97 -19.04 6.78
C LYS A 48 13.66 -17.67 6.79
N THR A 49 13.56 -16.91 5.71
CA THR A 49 14.16 -15.57 5.56
C THR A 49 13.27 -14.44 6.07
N HIS A 50 12.06 -14.74 6.58
CA HIS A 50 11.09 -13.73 6.96
C HIS A 50 11.63 -12.80 8.05
N GLN A 51 12.17 -13.34 9.14
CA GLN A 51 12.71 -12.55 10.25
C GLN A 51 13.79 -11.58 9.79
N LYS A 52 14.80 -12.07 9.04
CA LYS A 52 15.87 -11.20 8.52
C LYS A 52 15.34 -10.12 7.59
N SER A 53 14.34 -10.46 6.78
CA SER A 53 13.74 -9.48 5.87
C SER A 53 12.88 -8.43 6.58
N MET A 54 12.28 -8.77 7.72
CA MET A 54 11.57 -7.82 8.59
C MET A 54 12.53 -6.90 9.32
N GLU A 55 13.62 -7.43 9.87
CA GLU A 55 14.68 -6.65 10.50
C GLU A 55 15.24 -5.59 9.54
N ASN A 56 15.65 -6.00 8.34
CA ASN A 56 16.16 -5.07 7.31
C ASN A 56 15.12 -4.00 6.91
N LEU A 57 13.83 -4.29 7.01
CA LEU A 57 12.77 -3.34 6.69
C LEU A 57 12.58 -2.33 7.83
N ARG A 58 12.61 -2.80 9.09
CA ARG A 58 12.57 -1.94 10.28
C ARG A 58 13.75 -0.98 10.33
N GLU A 59 14.96 -1.45 10.05
CA GLU A 59 16.14 -0.56 9.96
C GLU A 59 15.97 0.56 8.91
N LYS A 60 15.29 0.28 7.79
CA LYS A 60 14.98 1.31 6.78
C LYS A 60 13.93 2.30 7.26
N ILE A 61 12.92 1.81 7.99
CA ILE A 61 11.89 2.64 8.61
C ILE A 61 12.53 3.58 9.64
N ASP A 62 13.39 3.06 10.51
CA ASP A 62 14.05 3.84 11.56
C ASP A 62 14.93 4.94 10.96
N LYS A 63 15.79 4.61 9.99
CA LYS A 63 16.59 5.61 9.25
C LYS A 63 15.73 6.67 8.56
N LYS A 64 14.56 6.28 8.04
CA LYS A 64 13.61 7.22 7.42
C LYS A 64 12.98 8.14 8.45
N LYS A 65 12.64 7.62 9.65
CA LYS A 65 12.12 8.40 10.77
C LYS A 65 13.13 9.45 11.25
N GLU A 66 14.41 9.07 11.39
CA GLU A 66 15.50 10.01 11.70
C GLU A 66 15.60 11.12 10.65
N THR A 67 15.58 10.77 9.36
CA THR A 67 15.61 11.73 8.25
C THR A 67 14.42 12.70 8.30
N ILE A 68 13.23 12.21 8.65
CA ILE A 68 12.02 13.03 8.80
C ILE A 68 12.17 13.99 9.97
N GLU A 69 12.67 13.52 11.12
CA GLU A 69 12.85 14.37 12.30
C GLU A 69 13.80 15.54 12.01
N GLU A 70 14.90 15.30 11.30
CA GLU A 70 15.80 16.36 10.84
C GLU A 70 15.12 17.33 9.87
N ALA A 71 14.34 16.81 8.92
CA ALA A 71 13.59 17.62 7.97
C ALA A 71 12.53 18.49 8.68
N GLU A 72 11.86 17.97 9.70
CA GLU A 72 10.90 18.70 10.53
C GLU A 72 11.56 19.87 11.26
N LYS A 73 12.75 19.65 11.84
CA LYS A 73 13.54 20.71 12.47
C LYS A 73 13.86 21.82 11.45
N LYS A 74 14.33 21.46 10.25
CA LYS A 74 14.63 22.39 9.15
C LYS A 74 13.39 23.16 8.66
N VAL A 75 12.23 22.50 8.58
CA VAL A 75 10.95 23.13 8.21
C VAL A 75 10.50 24.11 9.29
N LYS A 76 10.63 23.75 10.56
CA LYS A 76 10.27 24.62 11.70
C LYS A 76 11.12 25.88 11.74
N GLU A 77 12.42 25.76 11.49
CA GLU A 77 13.32 26.89 11.36
C GLU A 77 12.96 27.77 10.15
N ALA A 78 12.79 27.18 8.97
CA ALA A 78 12.40 27.92 7.77
C ALA A 78 11.05 28.65 7.95
N LYS A 79 10.10 28.05 8.67
CA LYS A 79 8.81 28.68 9.00
C LYS A 79 8.99 29.93 9.86
N ARG A 80 9.93 29.92 10.81
CA ARG A 80 10.24 31.08 11.66
C ARG A 80 10.84 32.19 10.81
N ASN A 81 11.80 31.87 9.95
CA ASN A 81 12.45 32.84 9.06
C ASN A 81 11.46 33.44 8.05
N ALA A 82 10.54 32.65 7.50
CA ALA A 82 9.53 33.11 6.55
C ALA A 82 8.45 34.03 7.16
N LYS A 83 8.24 34.03 8.48
CA LYS A 83 7.16 34.80 9.14
C LYS A 83 7.34 36.32 8.97
N HIS A 84 8.59 36.78 9.00
CA HIS A 84 8.97 38.18 8.78
C HIS A 84 10.04 38.33 7.68
N GLY A 85 10.32 37.25 6.95
CA GLY A 85 11.35 37.19 5.91
C GLY A 85 10.86 37.69 4.55
N SER A 86 11.79 37.75 3.60
CA SER A 86 11.51 38.10 2.22
C SER A 86 10.76 36.98 1.50
N GLU A 87 10.36 37.26 0.26
CA GLU A 87 9.74 36.27 -0.63
C GLU A 87 10.63 35.03 -0.81
N LYS A 88 11.96 35.19 -0.75
CA LYS A 88 12.91 34.09 -0.86
C LYS A 88 12.78 33.10 0.31
N GLU A 89 12.65 33.57 1.55
CA GLU A 89 12.48 32.72 2.72
C GLU A 89 11.13 32.00 2.72
N LYS A 90 10.07 32.64 2.19
CA LYS A 90 8.76 31.98 2.01
C LYS A 90 8.83 30.84 0.99
N ILE A 91 9.49 31.06 -0.14
CA ILE A 91 9.71 30.02 -1.16
C ILE A 91 10.54 28.87 -0.58
N GLU A 92 11.56 29.17 0.22
CA GLU A 92 12.38 28.14 0.88
C GLU A 92 11.56 27.29 1.86
N TYR A 93 10.71 27.92 2.68
CA TYR A 93 9.79 27.22 3.58
C TYR A 93 8.88 26.25 2.81
N GLU A 94 8.24 26.71 1.73
CA GLU A 94 7.36 25.86 0.92
C GLU A 94 8.11 24.69 0.27
N LYS A 95 9.37 24.89 -0.18
CA LYS A 95 10.21 23.80 -0.71
C LYS A 95 10.51 22.76 0.36
N LYS A 96 10.95 23.18 1.55
CA LYS A 96 11.26 22.28 2.67
C LYS A 96 10.01 21.54 3.15
N LYS A 97 8.85 22.21 3.21
CA LYS A 97 7.57 21.60 3.55
C LYS A 97 7.18 20.51 2.55
N LYS A 98 7.22 20.80 1.25
CA LYS A 98 6.95 19.80 0.19
C LYS A 98 7.92 18.61 0.25
N GLN A 99 9.20 18.85 0.60
CA GLN A 99 10.16 17.78 0.80
C GLN A 99 9.80 16.90 2.00
N LEU A 100 9.40 17.50 3.11
CA LEU A 100 8.95 16.78 4.30
C LEU A 100 7.71 15.92 4.01
N ASP A 101 6.72 16.47 3.29
CA ASP A 101 5.50 15.73 2.93
C ASP A 101 5.84 14.49 2.07
N ARG A 102 6.77 14.62 1.11
CA ARG A 102 7.28 13.48 0.33
C ARG A 102 7.99 12.43 1.18
N LEU A 103 8.79 12.86 2.17
CA LEU A 103 9.48 11.92 3.08
C LEU A 103 8.47 11.16 3.94
N ARG A 104 7.43 11.83 4.44
CA ARG A 104 6.34 11.22 5.21
C ARG A 104 5.56 10.20 4.37
N GLU A 105 5.23 10.53 3.13
CA GLU A 105 4.57 9.58 2.22
C GLU A 105 5.45 8.34 1.95
N GLN A 106 6.76 8.52 1.80
CA GLN A 106 7.70 7.39 1.67
C GLN A 106 7.76 6.53 2.94
N LEU A 107 7.69 7.13 4.13
CA LEU A 107 7.63 6.39 5.39
C LEU A 107 6.37 5.53 5.46
N ILE A 108 5.21 6.12 5.16
CA ILE A 108 3.93 5.39 5.16
C ILE A 108 4.00 4.17 4.23
N LYS A 109 4.60 4.30 3.03
CA LYS A 109 4.79 3.18 2.12
C LYS A 109 5.62 2.03 2.73
N LEU A 110 6.65 2.35 3.52
CA LEU A 110 7.48 1.35 4.19
C LEU A 110 6.73 0.67 5.34
N GLU A 111 6.00 1.43 6.15
CA GLU A 111 5.20 0.91 7.28
C GLU A 111 4.03 0.04 6.80
N VAL A 112 3.38 0.43 5.70
CA VAL A 112 2.40 -0.39 5.00
C VAL A 112 3.03 -1.70 4.50
N GLN A 113 4.23 -1.64 3.92
CA GLN A 113 4.93 -2.84 3.45
C GLN A 113 5.30 -3.77 4.60
N GLU A 114 5.69 -3.23 5.75
CA GLU A 114 5.97 -4.02 6.96
C GLU A 114 4.72 -4.75 7.43
N THR A 115 3.61 -4.02 7.53
CA THR A 115 2.32 -4.54 7.97
C THR A 115 1.83 -5.66 7.05
N ASP A 116 1.82 -5.42 5.74
CA ASP A 116 1.39 -6.40 4.74
C ASP A 116 2.20 -7.69 4.81
N ARG A 117 3.51 -7.57 5.04
CA ARG A 117 4.40 -8.71 5.10
C ARG A 117 4.19 -9.54 6.37
N ASP A 118 4.00 -8.90 7.52
CA ASP A 118 3.79 -9.60 8.79
C ASP A 118 2.42 -10.27 8.82
N GLU A 119 1.35 -9.58 8.39
CA GLU A 119 -0.02 -10.13 8.37
C GLU A 119 -0.13 -11.37 7.47
N ASN A 120 0.64 -11.41 6.38
CA ASN A 120 0.62 -12.50 5.39
C ASN A 120 1.70 -13.57 5.61
N LYS A 121 2.47 -13.55 6.71
CA LYS A 121 3.59 -14.49 6.90
C LYS A 121 3.18 -15.97 6.88
N THR A 122 1.97 -16.29 7.34
CA THR A 122 1.40 -17.65 7.36
C THR A 122 0.33 -17.92 6.31
N ILE A 123 0.02 -16.96 5.43
CA ILE A 123 -1.09 -17.07 4.47
C ILE A 123 -0.58 -16.98 3.01
N ALA A 124 -1.06 -17.88 2.15
CA ALA A 124 -0.73 -17.92 0.73
C ALA A 124 -1.81 -17.24 -0.11
N LEU A 125 -1.59 -15.97 -0.44
CA LEU A 125 -2.55 -15.14 -1.20
C LEU A 125 -2.66 -15.47 -2.70
N GLY A 126 -1.68 -16.18 -3.27
CA GLY A 126 -1.60 -16.40 -4.72
C GLY A 126 -2.71 -17.30 -5.24
N THR A 127 -3.03 -18.36 -4.51
CA THR A 127 -4.01 -19.38 -4.92
C THR A 127 -5.43 -18.81 -4.95
N SER A 128 -5.86 -18.11 -3.90
CA SER A 128 -7.18 -17.44 -3.87
C SER A 128 -7.30 -16.45 -5.02
N LYS A 129 -6.30 -15.58 -5.17
CA LYS A 129 -6.27 -14.50 -6.16
C LYS A 129 -6.33 -14.98 -7.61
N LEU A 130 -5.75 -16.14 -7.92
CA LEU A 130 -5.66 -16.65 -9.29
C LEU A 130 -6.82 -17.53 -9.72
N ASN A 131 -7.45 -18.24 -8.78
CA ASN A 131 -8.33 -19.36 -9.08
C ASN A 131 -9.72 -19.25 -8.44
N TYR A 132 -9.89 -18.42 -7.40
CA TYR A 132 -11.13 -18.39 -6.62
C TYR A 132 -11.84 -17.02 -6.62
N LEU A 133 -11.16 -15.97 -7.08
CA LEU A 133 -11.70 -14.63 -7.19
C LEU A 133 -12.10 -14.33 -8.63
N ASP A 134 -13.28 -13.76 -8.83
CA ASP A 134 -13.65 -13.15 -10.10
C ASP A 134 -12.77 -11.90 -10.34
N PRO A 135 -11.92 -11.89 -11.38
CA PRO A 135 -10.99 -10.77 -11.61
C PRO A 135 -11.70 -9.45 -11.91
N ARG A 136 -12.98 -9.48 -12.33
CA ARG A 136 -13.77 -8.25 -12.59
C ARG A 136 -14.01 -7.46 -11.32
N ILE A 137 -14.12 -8.11 -10.16
CA ILE A 137 -14.26 -7.43 -8.86
C ILE A 137 -13.02 -6.58 -8.60
N SER A 138 -11.83 -7.15 -8.79
CA SER A 138 -10.56 -6.45 -8.61
C SER A 138 -10.37 -5.33 -9.63
N VAL A 139 -10.76 -5.54 -10.90
CA VAL A 139 -10.68 -4.51 -11.95
C VAL A 139 -11.64 -3.36 -11.64
N ALA A 140 -12.88 -3.63 -11.27
CA ALA A 140 -13.85 -2.62 -10.88
C ALA A 140 -13.38 -1.81 -9.67
N TRP A 141 -12.80 -2.48 -8.66
CA TRP A 141 -12.19 -1.82 -7.50
C TRP A 141 -11.03 -0.91 -7.90
N CYS A 142 -10.11 -1.39 -8.76
CA CYS A 142 -9.00 -0.59 -9.26
C CYS A 142 -9.48 0.69 -9.96
N LYS A 143 -10.51 0.59 -10.81
CA LYS A 143 -11.11 1.74 -11.48
C LYS A 143 -11.79 2.70 -10.49
N LYS A 144 -12.59 2.18 -9.57
CA LYS A 144 -13.34 2.98 -8.57
C LYS A 144 -12.41 3.81 -7.69
N PHE A 145 -11.29 3.26 -7.27
CA PHE A 145 -10.37 3.91 -6.31
C PHE A 145 -9.10 4.47 -6.95
N ASN A 146 -9.04 4.52 -8.29
CA ASN A 146 -7.90 5.00 -9.07
C ASN A 146 -6.58 4.32 -8.68
N VAL A 147 -6.62 3.01 -8.45
CA VAL A 147 -5.43 2.19 -8.16
C VAL A 147 -4.96 1.53 -9.46
N PRO A 148 -3.70 1.73 -9.88
CA PRO A 148 -3.19 1.10 -11.09
C PRO A 148 -3.26 -0.42 -11.00
N ILE A 149 -3.80 -1.08 -12.04
CA ILE A 149 -4.05 -2.52 -12.05
C ILE A 149 -2.78 -3.34 -11.84
N GLU A 150 -1.61 -2.80 -12.20
CA GLU A 150 -0.30 -3.41 -11.98
C GLU A 150 0.10 -3.53 -10.51
N LYS A 151 -0.51 -2.73 -9.62
CA LYS A 151 -0.32 -2.86 -8.17
C LYS A 151 -1.01 -4.10 -7.63
N ILE A 152 -2.11 -4.51 -8.27
CA ILE A 152 -2.85 -5.72 -7.91
C ILE A 152 -2.34 -6.92 -8.71
N TYR A 153 -2.27 -6.85 -10.03
CA TYR A 153 -1.87 -7.96 -10.88
C TYR A 153 -0.50 -7.73 -11.50
N ASN A 154 0.42 -8.69 -11.34
CA ASN A 154 1.70 -8.68 -12.04
C ASN A 154 1.54 -8.94 -13.56
N LYS A 155 2.62 -8.84 -14.33
CA LYS A 155 2.59 -8.98 -15.80
C LYS A 155 1.88 -10.27 -16.27
N THR A 156 2.20 -11.41 -15.67
CA THR A 156 1.61 -12.72 -16.01
C THR A 156 0.13 -12.78 -15.65
N GLN A 157 -0.25 -12.24 -14.49
CA GLN A 157 -1.65 -12.18 -14.05
C GLN A 157 -2.50 -11.28 -14.95
N ARG A 158 -1.98 -10.12 -15.36
CA ARG A 158 -2.67 -9.24 -16.31
C ARG A 158 -2.88 -9.91 -17.67
N ALA A 159 -1.92 -10.68 -18.15
CA ALA A 159 -2.09 -11.46 -19.37
C ALA A 159 -3.21 -12.51 -19.22
N LYS A 160 -3.26 -13.23 -18.09
CA LYS A 160 -4.32 -14.22 -17.79
C LYS A 160 -5.71 -13.58 -17.72
N PHE A 161 -5.82 -12.40 -17.10
CA PHE A 161 -7.09 -11.71 -16.85
C PHE A 161 -7.38 -10.59 -17.85
N ARG A 162 -6.73 -10.60 -19.01
CA ARG A 162 -6.92 -9.57 -20.05
C ARG A 162 -8.38 -9.40 -20.45
N TRP A 163 -9.11 -10.50 -20.59
CA TRP A 163 -10.54 -10.51 -20.87
C TRP A 163 -11.37 -9.69 -19.87
N ALA A 164 -11.00 -9.69 -18.59
CA ALA A 164 -11.70 -8.95 -17.54
C ALA A 164 -11.29 -7.47 -17.50
N ILE A 165 -10.02 -7.19 -17.83
CA ILE A 165 -9.47 -5.83 -17.90
C ILE A 165 -10.08 -5.08 -19.08
N ASP A 166 -10.15 -5.71 -20.24
CA ASP A 166 -10.63 -5.11 -21.48
C ASP A 166 -12.16 -4.92 -21.47
N MET A 167 -12.93 -5.85 -20.87
CA MET A 167 -14.40 -5.73 -20.79
C MET A 167 -14.90 -4.70 -19.79
N ALA A 168 -14.13 -4.42 -18.73
CA ALA A 168 -14.47 -3.35 -17.81
C ALA A 168 -14.11 -1.97 -18.39
N GLY A 169 -13.38 -1.95 -19.53
CA GLY A 169 -12.86 -0.85 -20.35
C GLY A 169 -13.84 0.28 -20.55
#